data_AF-A0A7S2S9B8-F1
#
_entry.id   AF-A0A7S2S9B8-F1
#
_cell.length_a   1.000
_cell.length_b   1.000
_cell.length_c   1.000
_cell.angle_alpha   90.00
_cell.angle_beta   90.00
_cell.angle_gamma   90.00
#
_symmetry.space_group_name_H-M   'P 1'
#
loop_
_entity.id
_entity.type
_entity.pdbx_description
1 polymer ?
#
loop_
_entity_poly.entity_id
_entity_poly.type
_entity_poly.pdbx_seq_one_letter_code
_entity_poly.pdbx_strand_id
1 'polypeptide(L)'
;YGQTSSGKTHTMFGSGDSRSSENLGSVQLAMQTLFELIEKKSKSRSFSVHMSYVEVYNEVIGDLLVKPNYGLGSASKLTPRFGGGTPVGGSRSTPVSVRDVPNTGGVTMTATRKLVQNTEEALAILAQAERYRHTACTNMNQRSSRAHTIVTL
;
A
#
# COMPACT_ATOMS: atom_id res chain seq x y z
N TYR A 1 14.41 -12.19 -5.95
CA TYR A 1 15.06 -11.53 -7.10
C TYR A 1 14.98 -12.48 -8.30
N GLY A 2 14.84 -11.99 -9.53
CA GLY A 2 14.70 -12.87 -10.71
C GLY A 2 14.36 -12.09 -11.98
N GLN A 3 14.61 -12.70 -13.15
CA GLN A 3 14.41 -12.05 -14.46
C GLN A 3 12.96 -11.56 -14.66
N THR A 4 12.72 -10.61 -15.56
CA THR A 4 11.35 -10.23 -15.92
C THR A 4 10.61 -11.45 -16.49
N SER A 5 9.30 -11.57 -16.23
CA SER A 5 8.49 -12.74 -16.63
C SER A 5 8.77 -14.05 -15.89
N SER A 6 9.56 -14.05 -14.82
CA SER A 6 9.80 -15.23 -13.96
C SER A 6 8.71 -15.53 -12.91
N GLY A 7 7.57 -14.83 -12.97
CA GLY A 7 6.47 -15.09 -12.03
C GLY A 7 6.56 -14.42 -10.65
N LYS A 8 7.44 -13.42 -10.43
CA LYS A 8 7.56 -12.71 -9.14
C LYS A 8 6.22 -12.22 -8.56
N THR A 9 5.40 -11.59 -9.41
CA THR A 9 4.07 -11.11 -9.01
C THR A 9 3.15 -12.28 -8.67
N HIS A 10 3.21 -13.36 -9.44
CA HIS A 10 2.41 -14.57 -9.20
C HIS A 10 2.80 -15.23 -7.87
N THR A 11 4.08 -15.32 -7.53
CA THR A 11 4.51 -15.84 -6.23
C THR A 11 4.05 -14.94 -5.09
N MET A 12 4.19 -13.62 -5.21
CA MET A 12 3.86 -12.70 -4.11
C MET A 12 2.37 -12.48 -3.92
N PHE A 13 1.61 -12.34 -5.01
CA PHE A 13 0.20 -11.94 -5.00
C PHE A 13 -0.75 -12.97 -5.62
N GLY A 14 -0.23 -14.07 -6.18
CA GLY A 14 -1.06 -15.09 -6.80
C GLY A 14 -1.51 -14.77 -8.21
N SER A 15 -2.39 -15.60 -8.74
CA SER A 15 -2.99 -15.52 -10.08
C SER A 15 -4.21 -14.59 -10.15
N GLY A 16 -4.58 -13.93 -9.04
CA GLY A 16 -5.75 -13.06 -8.93
C GLY A 16 -7.07 -13.81 -8.76
N ASP A 17 -7.08 -15.13 -8.94
CA ASP A 17 -8.21 -15.99 -8.61
C ASP A 17 -8.13 -16.43 -7.15
N SER A 18 -8.96 -15.87 -6.27
CA SER A 18 -8.94 -16.18 -4.84
C SER A 18 -9.79 -17.40 -4.47
N ARG A 19 -10.33 -18.15 -5.44
CA ARG A 19 -11.25 -19.28 -5.20
C ARG A 19 -10.56 -20.53 -4.66
N SER A 20 -9.25 -20.68 -4.88
CA SER A 20 -8.47 -21.78 -4.34
C SER A 20 -7.22 -21.27 -3.61
N SER A 21 -6.89 -21.94 -2.51
CA SER A 21 -5.65 -21.73 -1.75
C SER A 21 -4.38 -21.85 -2.59
N GLU A 22 -4.40 -22.65 -3.67
CA GLU A 22 -3.27 -22.83 -4.59
C GLU A 22 -2.97 -21.59 -5.44
N ASN A 23 -3.95 -20.69 -5.56
CA ASN A 23 -3.85 -19.47 -6.34
C ASN A 23 -3.48 -18.25 -5.47
N LEU A 24 -3.39 -18.41 -4.15
CA LEU A 24 -2.98 -17.34 -3.24
C LEU A 24 -1.46 -17.14 -3.28
N GLY A 25 -1.04 -15.89 -3.32
CA GLY A 25 0.35 -15.52 -3.18
C GLY A 25 0.83 -15.60 -1.73
N SER A 26 2.15 -15.54 -1.55
CA SER A 26 2.79 -15.58 -0.23
C SER A 26 2.30 -14.46 0.70
N VAL A 27 1.94 -13.28 0.18
CA VAL A 27 1.41 -12.17 1.00
C VAL A 27 0.04 -12.54 1.59
N GLN A 28 -0.86 -13.08 0.78
CA GLN A 28 -2.19 -13.48 1.25
C GLN A 28 -2.13 -14.63 2.26
N LEU A 29 -1.28 -15.63 2.00
CA LEU A 29 -1.05 -16.74 2.93
C LEU A 29 -0.46 -16.28 4.26
N ALA A 30 0.48 -15.32 4.24
CA ALA A 30 1.06 -14.74 5.45
C ALA A 30 0.02 -13.98 6.28
N MET A 31 -0.88 -13.23 5.63
CA MET A 31 -1.98 -12.54 6.31
C MET A 31 -2.94 -13.53 6.98
N GLN A 32 -3.36 -14.59 6.26
CA GLN A 32 -4.20 -15.64 6.83
C GLN A 32 -3.55 -16.25 8.08
N THR A 33 -2.28 -16.65 7.95
CA THR A 33 -1.52 -17.25 9.06
C THR A 33 -1.39 -16.29 10.24
N LEU A 34 -1.13 -15.01 9.98
CA LEU A 34 -0.98 -13.99 11.02
C LEU A 34 -2.25 -13.86 11.87
N PHE A 35 -3.41 -13.70 11.23
CA PHE A 35 -4.67 -13.52 11.95
C PHE A 35 -5.14 -14.80 12.64
N GLU A 36 -4.89 -15.98 12.06
CA GLU A 36 -5.12 -17.26 12.74
C GLU A 36 -4.29 -17.38 14.04
N LEU A 37 -3.01 -16.96 13.99
CA LEU A 37 -2.14 -16.96 15.16
C LEU A 37 -2.58 -15.94 16.22
N ILE A 38 -3.07 -14.77 15.81
CA ILE A 38 -3.63 -13.76 16.70
C ILE A 38 -4.88 -14.30 17.40
N GLU A 39 -5.79 -14.93 16.65
CA GLU A 39 -7.01 -15.51 17.20
C GLU A 39 -6.70 -16.59 18.25
N LYS A 40 -5.77 -17.50 17.94
CA LYS A 40 -5.30 -18.54 18.88
C LYS A 40 -4.71 -17.96 20.17
N LYS A 41 -4.11 -16.76 20.12
CA LYS A 41 -3.47 -16.09 21.26
C LYS A 41 -4.32 -14.99 21.91
N SER A 42 -5.50 -14.70 21.36
CA SER A 42 -6.36 -13.57 21.77
C SER A 42 -6.82 -13.64 23.23
N LYS A 43 -6.89 -14.86 23.81
CA LYS A 43 -7.28 -15.08 25.22
C LYS A 43 -6.23 -14.61 26.23
N SER A 44 -4.95 -14.56 25.84
CA SER A 44 -3.85 -14.19 26.74
C SER A 44 -3.20 -12.85 26.39
N ARG A 45 -3.48 -12.30 25.20
CA ARG A 45 -2.85 -11.05 24.74
C ARG A 45 -3.73 -10.29 23.75
N SER A 46 -3.75 -8.98 23.89
CA SER A 46 -4.33 -8.06 22.91
C SER A 46 -3.33 -7.71 21.80
N PHE A 47 -3.79 -7.68 20.56
CA PHE A 47 -2.99 -7.32 19.40
C PHE A 47 -3.65 -6.16 18.65
N SER A 48 -2.83 -5.32 18.01
CA SER A 48 -3.27 -4.28 17.09
C SER A 48 -2.38 -4.33 15.86
N VAL A 49 -2.96 -4.64 14.70
CA VAL A 49 -2.24 -4.82 13.44
C VAL A 49 -2.48 -3.60 12.57
N HIS A 50 -1.40 -3.05 12.01
CA HIS A 50 -1.46 -1.86 11.16
C HIS A 50 -0.79 -2.15 9.83
N MET A 51 -1.57 -2.07 8.75
CA MET A 51 -1.07 -2.31 7.41
C MET A 51 -0.68 -1.00 6.72
N SER A 52 0.50 -0.98 6.08
CA SER A 52 0.87 0.02 5.08
C SER A 52 1.24 -0.63 3.77
N TYR A 53 0.95 0.05 2.65
CA TYR A 53 1.30 -0.42 1.32
C TYR A 53 1.82 0.76 0.49
N VAL A 54 3.09 0.72 0.10
CA VAL A 54 3.71 1.69 -0.80
C VAL A 54 4.23 1.05 -2.08
N GLU A 55 4.32 1.87 -3.12
CA GLU A 55 5.09 1.56 -4.33
C GLU A 55 6.31 2.47 -4.44
N VAL A 56 7.39 1.94 -5.00
CA VAL A 56 8.56 2.69 -5.43
C VAL A 56 8.65 2.56 -6.94
N TYR A 57 8.49 3.68 -7.64
CA TYR A 57 8.57 3.74 -9.09
C TYR A 57 9.41 4.94 -9.50
N ASN A 58 10.50 4.69 -10.23
CA ASN A 58 11.41 5.73 -10.71
C ASN A 58 11.90 6.67 -9.58
N GLU A 59 12.34 6.10 -8.45
CA GLU A 59 12.76 6.82 -7.23
C GLU A 59 11.67 7.67 -6.55
N VAL A 60 10.42 7.57 -6.99
CA VAL A 60 9.27 8.21 -6.36
C VAL A 60 8.49 7.19 -5.56
N ILE A 61 8.16 7.53 -4.31
CA ILE A 61 7.38 6.68 -3.42
C ILE A 61 5.92 7.13 -3.43
N GLY A 62 5.03 6.21 -3.80
CA GLY A 62 3.58 6.40 -3.80
C GLY A 62 2.91 5.63 -2.66
N ASP A 63 2.00 6.28 -1.96
CA ASP A 63 1.13 5.62 -0.97
C ASP A 63 -0.05 4.96 -1.67
N LEU A 64 -0.12 3.63 -1.64
CA LEU A 64 -1.18 2.85 -2.29
C LEU A 64 -2.42 2.66 -1.42
N LEU A 65 -2.45 3.19 -0.20
CA LEU A 65 -3.65 3.16 0.66
C LEU A 65 -4.53 4.41 0.52
N VAL A 66 -4.00 5.44 -0.14
CA VAL A 66 -4.69 6.68 -0.48
C VAL A 66 -5.05 6.66 -1.95
N LYS A 67 -6.22 7.19 -2.31
CA LYS A 67 -6.60 7.30 -3.73
C LYS A 67 -5.56 8.16 -4.44
N PRO A 68 -4.92 7.65 -5.51
CA PRO A 68 -3.92 8.42 -6.22
C PRO A 68 -4.59 9.63 -6.87
N ASN A 69 -4.11 10.82 -6.53
CA ASN A 69 -4.50 12.07 -7.18
C ASN A 69 -3.71 12.20 -8.49
N TYR A 70 -3.99 11.38 -9.49
CA TYR A 70 -3.52 11.65 -10.84
C TYR A 70 -4.18 12.95 -11.29
N GLY A 71 -3.38 13.96 -11.59
CA GLY A 71 -3.81 15.35 -11.81
C GLY A 71 -4.78 15.56 -12.99
N LEU A 72 -6.03 15.17 -12.82
CA LEU A 72 -7.13 15.65 -13.65
C LEU A 72 -7.70 16.93 -13.01
N GLY A 73 -7.08 18.06 -13.33
CA GLY A 73 -7.81 19.33 -13.47
C GLY A 73 -8.27 20.08 -12.22
N SER A 74 -7.68 19.91 -11.03
CA SER A 74 -7.79 20.98 -10.02
C SER A 74 -6.69 22.01 -10.28
N ALA A 75 -6.96 22.88 -11.24
CA ALA A 75 -6.37 24.21 -11.30
C ALA A 75 -6.81 25.00 -10.06
N SER A 76 -6.45 24.55 -8.85
CA SER A 76 -6.22 25.46 -7.74
C SER A 76 -4.90 26.14 -8.02
N LYS A 77 -4.98 27.11 -8.94
CA LYS A 77 -4.12 28.28 -8.96
C LYS A 77 -3.82 28.61 -7.50
N LEU A 78 -2.56 28.44 -7.09
CA LEU A 78 -2.03 28.97 -5.84
C LEU A 78 -2.18 30.49 -5.92
N THR A 79 -3.38 30.98 -5.63
CA THR A 79 -3.63 32.37 -5.30
C THR A 79 -3.41 32.44 -3.79
N PRO A 80 -2.52 33.32 -3.29
CA PRO A 80 -2.41 33.54 -1.87
C PRO A 80 -3.68 34.27 -1.41
N ARG A 81 -4.69 33.51 -0.95
CA ARG A 81 -5.88 34.08 -0.33
C ARG A 81 -5.56 34.40 1.14
N PHE A 82 -5.21 35.66 1.39
CA PHE A 82 -5.42 36.29 2.69
C PHE A 82 -6.94 36.45 2.90
N GLY A 83 -7.49 35.80 3.92
CA GLY A 83 -8.91 35.98 4.30
C GLY A 83 -9.54 34.69 4.82
N GLY A 84 -9.95 34.71 6.09
CA GLY A 84 -10.45 33.58 6.85
C GLY A 84 -11.61 32.82 6.18
N GLY A 85 -11.41 31.52 6.00
CA GLY A 85 -12.42 30.55 5.63
C GLY A 85 -11.83 29.16 5.85
N THR A 86 -12.37 28.41 6.81
CA THR A 86 -11.93 27.04 7.12
C THR A 86 -12.14 26.14 5.90
N PRO A 87 -11.12 25.47 5.36
CA PRO A 87 -11.33 24.47 4.32
C PRO A 87 -11.82 23.17 4.96
N VAL A 88 -13.10 22.85 4.76
CA VAL A 88 -13.67 21.53 5.01
C VAL A 88 -13.30 20.61 3.84
N GLY A 89 -12.73 19.45 4.16
CA GLY A 89 -12.86 18.26 3.31
C GLY A 89 -12.00 18.18 2.05
N GLY A 90 -10.69 17.98 2.21
CA GLY A 90 -9.84 17.43 1.17
C GLY A 90 -8.71 16.66 1.82
N SER A 91 -8.79 15.32 1.80
CA SER A 91 -7.73 14.44 2.32
C SER A 91 -6.46 14.71 1.50
N ARG A 92 -5.60 15.58 2.02
CA ARG A 92 -4.28 15.84 1.45
C ARG A 92 -3.52 14.52 1.56
N SER A 93 -3.15 13.93 0.42
CA SER A 93 -2.17 12.85 0.42
C SER A 93 -0.92 13.39 1.10
N THR A 94 -0.64 12.94 2.33
CA THR A 94 0.60 13.30 3.00
C THR A 94 1.74 12.73 2.17
N PRO A 95 2.69 13.56 1.69
CA PRO A 95 3.80 13.05 0.91
C PRO A 95 4.57 12.03 1.73
N VAL A 96 4.87 10.87 1.13
CA VAL A 96 5.65 9.84 1.79
C VAL A 96 7.08 10.35 1.96
N SER A 97 7.53 10.46 3.21
CA SER A 97 8.90 10.89 3.52
C SER A 97 9.71 9.73 4.07
N VAL A 98 10.95 9.62 3.60
CA VAL A 98 11.93 8.64 4.07
C VAL A 98 12.97 9.38 4.90
N ARG A 99 13.29 8.87 6.08
CA ARG A 99 14.23 9.49 7.00
C ARG A 99 15.09 8.45 7.70
N ASP A 100 16.40 8.68 7.76
CA ASP A 100 17.30 7.81 8.50
C ASP A 100 17.03 7.88 10.00
N VAL A 101 17.09 6.72 10.65
CA VAL A 101 17.05 6.60 12.11
C VAL A 101 18.50 6.69 12.62
N PRO A 102 18.87 7.73 13.39
CA PRO A 102 20.23 7.90 13.86
C PRO A 102 20.76 6.65 14.58
N ASN A 103 22.03 6.31 14.35
CA ASN A 103 22.79 5.28 15.06
C ASN A 103 22.24 3.84 14.97
N THR A 104 21.32 3.55 14.03
CA THR A 104 20.78 2.19 13.84
C THR A 104 21.01 1.64 12.44
N GLY A 105 21.38 2.48 11.47
CA GLY A 105 21.35 2.13 10.04
C GLY A 105 19.93 1.84 9.52
N GLY A 106 18.90 2.08 10.33
CA GLY A 106 17.50 1.88 9.99
C GLY A 106 16.91 3.09 9.28
N VAL A 107 15.82 2.87 8.57
CA VAL A 107 15.09 3.89 7.82
C VAL A 107 13.64 3.91 8.29
N THR A 108 13.09 5.11 8.51
CA THR A 108 11.67 5.33 8.80
C THR A 108 10.98 5.86 7.55
N MET A 109 9.79 5.34 7.27
CA MET A 109 8.95 5.82 6.19
C MET A 109 7.61 6.31 6.75
N THR A 110 7.24 7.53 6.39
CA THR A 110 5.94 8.12 6.74
C THR A 110 4.93 7.74 5.66
N ALA A 111 4.21 6.65 5.86
CA ALA A 111 3.12 6.21 4.97
C ALA A 111 1.81 6.08 5.76
N THR A 112 0.68 6.11 5.06
CA THR A 112 -0.62 5.81 5.66
C THR A 112 -0.60 4.41 6.24
N ARG A 113 -1.08 4.28 7.47
CA ARG A 113 -1.26 3.01 8.17
C ARG A 113 -2.74 2.85 8.48
N LYS A 114 -3.34 1.76 8.01
CA LYS A 114 -4.72 1.41 8.35
C LYS A 114 -4.70 0.34 9.43
N LEU A 115 -5.50 0.53 10.47
CA LEU A 115 -5.80 -0.54 11.42
C LEU A 115 -6.53 -1.65 10.66
N VAL A 116 -6.15 -2.89 10.92
CA VAL A 116 -6.78 -4.06 10.30
C VAL A 116 -7.13 -5.07 11.39
N GLN A 117 -8.37 -5.52 11.42
CA GLN A 117 -8.89 -6.36 12.51
C GLN A 117 -8.95 -7.84 12.15
N ASN A 118 -9.03 -8.16 10.86
CA ASN A 118 -9.16 -9.54 10.39
C ASN A 118 -8.54 -9.72 8.99
N THR A 119 -8.43 -10.97 8.57
CA THR A 119 -7.88 -11.36 7.27
C THR A 119 -8.66 -10.75 6.11
N GLU A 120 -9.99 -10.72 6.17
CA GLU A 120 -10.83 -10.24 5.08
C GLU A 120 -10.58 -8.75 4.80
N GLU A 121 -10.51 -7.93 5.85
CA GLU A 121 -10.18 -6.52 5.77
C GLU A 121 -8.77 -6.31 5.20
N ALA A 122 -7.79 -7.10 5.63
CA ALA A 122 -6.43 -7.05 5.12
C ALA A 122 -6.37 -7.31 3.61
N LEU A 123 -7.06 -8.37 3.17
CA LEU A 123 -7.13 -8.76 1.76
C LEU A 123 -7.92 -7.74 0.92
N ALA A 124 -8.97 -7.13 1.46
CA ALA A 124 -9.72 -6.07 0.80
C ALA A 124 -8.84 -4.82 0.59
N ILE A 125 -8.07 -4.42 1.60
CA ILE A 125 -7.10 -3.31 1.49
C ILE A 125 -6.03 -3.64 0.46
N LEU A 126 -5.49 -4.87 0.47
CA LEU A 126 -4.50 -5.33 -0.50
C LEU A 126 -5.04 -5.24 -1.93
N ALA A 127 -6.25 -5.76 -2.17
CA ALA A 127 -6.89 -5.73 -3.48
C ALA A 127 -7.20 -4.29 -3.96
N GLN A 128 -7.59 -3.39 -3.05
CA GLN A 128 -7.79 -1.98 -3.37
C GLN A 128 -6.47 -1.30 -3.77
N ALA A 129 -5.41 -1.50 -3.01
CA ALA A 129 -4.09 -0.94 -3.29
C ALA A 129 -3.53 -1.42 -4.64
N GLU A 130 -3.75 -2.70 -4.97
CA GLU A 130 -3.42 -3.26 -6.28
C GLU A 130 -4.14 -2.54 -7.43
N ARG A 131 -5.42 -2.18 -7.25
CA ARG A 131 -6.14 -1.37 -8.25
C ARG A 131 -5.51 0.01 -8.42
N TYR A 132 -5.09 0.67 -7.33
CA TYR A 132 -4.41 1.96 -7.42
C TYR A 132 -3.08 1.88 -8.17
N ARG A 133 -2.29 0.83 -7.89
CA ARG A 133 -1.08 0.48 -8.64
C ARG A 133 -1.36 0.29 -10.13
N HIS A 134 -2.44 -0.42 -10.47
CA HIS A 134 -2.86 -0.62 -11.86
C HIS A 134 -3.39 0.65 -12.53
N THR A 135 -4.00 1.59 -11.81
CA THR A 135 -4.44 2.87 -12.41
C THR A 135 -3.30 3.84 -12.71
N ALA A 136 -2.14 3.70 -12.03
CA ALA A 136 -0.92 4.45 -12.34
C ALA A 136 -0.40 4.18 -13.75
N CYS A 137 -0.63 2.95 -14.24
CA CYS A 137 -0.27 2.58 -15.60
C CYS A 137 -1.43 2.88 -16.58
N THR A 138 -1.63 4.16 -16.91
CA THR A 138 -2.49 4.52 -18.05
C THR A 138 -1.68 5.03 -19.26
N ASN A 139 -1.89 4.30 -20.36
CA ASN A 139 -1.76 4.59 -21.79
C ASN A 139 -0.50 5.15 -22.48
N MET A 140 0.68 5.20 -21.85
CA MET A 140 1.94 5.28 -22.63
C MET A 140 3.19 4.67 -21.96
N ASN A 141 3.07 4.08 -20.77
CA ASN A 141 4.19 3.50 -20.03
C ASN A 141 3.85 2.09 -19.57
N GLN A 142 4.18 1.11 -20.42
CA GLN A 142 4.10 -0.28 -20.06
C GLN A 142 5.20 -0.60 -19.05
N ARG A 143 4.81 -0.97 -17.83
CA ARG A 143 5.08 -2.29 -17.22
C ARG A 143 5.35 -2.16 -15.72
N SER A 144 4.47 -2.80 -14.96
CA SER A 144 4.59 -3.17 -13.54
C SER A 144 5.89 -3.90 -13.16
N SER A 145 6.76 -4.24 -14.12
CA SER A 145 8.06 -4.87 -13.86
C SER A 145 9.11 -3.91 -13.30
N ARG A 146 8.89 -2.59 -13.39
CA ARG A 146 9.83 -1.56 -12.93
C ARG A 146 9.39 -0.89 -11.61
N ALA A 147 8.15 -1.12 -11.18
CA ALA A 147 7.67 -0.67 -9.90
C ALA A 147 7.90 -1.78 -8.87
N HIS A 148 8.44 -1.42 -7.71
CA HIS A 148 8.58 -2.29 -6.57
C HIS A 148 7.52 -1.96 -5.54
N THR A 149 7.06 -2.95 -4.80
CA THR A 149 6.01 -2.79 -3.79
C THR A 149 6.49 -3.26 -2.43
N ILE A 150 6.13 -2.52 -1.40
CA ILE A 150 6.44 -2.84 0.00
C ILE A 150 5.13 -2.87 0.76
N VAL A 151 4.81 -4.04 1.31
CA VAL A 151 3.69 -4.27 2.21
C VAL A 151 4.26 -4.51 3.61
N THR A 152 3.72 -3.82 4.61
CA THR A 152 4.12 -3.95 6.02
C THR A 152 2.89 -4.15 6.88
N LEU A 153 2.97 -5.06 7.86
CA LEU A 153 1.90 -5.47 8.79
C LEU A 153 2.38 -5.33 10.24
#